data_AF-A0A957Y4M3-F1
#
_entry.id   AF-A0A957Y4M3-F1
#
_cell.length_a   1.000
_cell.length_b   1.000
_cell.length_c   1.000
_cell.angle_alpha   90.00
_cell.angle_beta   90.00
_cell.angle_gamma   90.00
#
_symmetry.space_group_name_H-M   'P 1'
#
loop_
_entity.id
_entity.type
_entity.pdbx_description
1 polymer ?
#
loop_
_entity_poly.entity_id
_entity_poly.type
_entity_poly.pdbx_seq_one_letter_code
_entity_poly.pdbx_strand_id
1 'polypeptide(L)'
;SLLLLALLALASGCGGAWRPGAAVPGGEVAEEPSSPSSTRDAASEDRSASDPVAVDRQPVADPGLLRERFGLEPLPASIVYPPWNPPLPERIALGKLLFFDPILSGERDVACATCHHPDLAWADGRQLPVGAGGGHYHPFALGPERVAGVSALSGQPLGLTPRNAPTVLNTAFNGYFSPRPEHLSLQFWDGRVENGLEEQGTKP
;
A
#
# COMPACT_ATOMS: atom_id res chain seq x y z
N SER A 1 1.19 -62.90 15.48
CA SER A 1 1.75 -61.63 14.99
C SER A 1 2.90 -61.93 14.05
N LEU A 2 2.71 -62.33 12.79
CA LEU A 2 2.06 -61.62 11.68
C LEU A 2 2.45 -60.14 11.63
N LEU A 3 3.24 -59.84 10.60
CA LEU A 3 3.84 -58.56 10.19
C LEU A 3 5.01 -58.03 11.04
N LEU A 4 6.23 -58.46 10.72
CA LEU A 4 7.39 -57.55 10.64
C LEU A 4 8.56 -58.24 9.93
N LEU A 5 8.53 -58.33 8.59
CA LEU A 5 9.69 -58.63 7.73
C LEU A 5 9.38 -58.31 6.27
N ALA A 6 10.31 -57.61 5.61
CA ALA A 6 10.36 -57.16 4.21
C ALA A 6 9.49 -55.92 3.89
N LEU A 7 10.01 -54.78 3.42
CA LEU A 7 10.98 -54.61 2.33
C LEU A 7 11.91 -53.40 2.55
N LEU A 8 13.20 -53.67 2.49
CA LEU A 8 14.23 -52.76 1.99
C LEU A 8 14.19 -52.78 0.45
N ALA A 9 14.17 -51.60 -0.17
CA ALA A 9 14.81 -51.21 -1.44
C ALA A 9 13.91 -50.34 -2.32
N LEU A 10 14.26 -49.05 -2.42
CA LEU A 10 14.48 -48.34 -3.68
C LEU A 10 15.05 -46.95 -3.36
N ALA A 11 16.38 -46.86 -3.40
CA ALA A 11 17.07 -45.59 -3.60
C ALA A 11 16.95 -45.22 -5.07
N SER A 12 16.41 -44.03 -5.37
CA SER A 12 16.68 -43.25 -6.59
C SER A 12 15.94 -41.92 -6.52
N GLY A 13 16.65 -40.81 -6.73
CA GLY A 13 16.02 -39.61 -7.30
C GLY A 13 16.18 -38.30 -6.52
N CYS A 14 17.34 -37.69 -6.69
CA CYS A 14 17.56 -36.24 -6.82
C CYS A 14 17.16 -35.31 -5.65
N GLY A 15 18.15 -35.05 -4.79
CA GLY A 15 18.30 -33.73 -4.20
C GLY A 15 18.69 -32.69 -5.26
N GLY A 16 17.94 -31.60 -5.33
CA GLY A 16 18.29 -30.41 -6.11
C GLY A 16 18.74 -29.30 -5.15
N ALA A 17 20.05 -29.13 -5.01
CA ALA A 17 20.65 -28.02 -4.30
C ALA A 17 20.42 -26.71 -5.05
N TRP A 18 19.92 -25.68 -4.35
CA TRP A 18 19.92 -24.30 -4.83
C TRP A 18 21.37 -23.83 -5.04
N ARG A 19 21.71 -23.41 -6.27
CA ARG A 19 23.00 -22.82 -6.62
C ARG A 19 22.80 -21.35 -7.01
N PRO A 20 23.54 -20.40 -6.42
CA PRO A 20 23.60 -19.05 -6.94
C PRO A 20 24.58 -18.99 -8.12
N GLY A 21 24.22 -18.26 -9.18
CA GLY A 21 25.13 -17.83 -10.23
C GLY A 21 25.48 -18.90 -11.28
N ALA A 22 24.72 -18.92 -12.38
CA ALA A 22 25.21 -19.39 -13.67
C ALA A 22 24.99 -18.28 -14.69
N ALA A 23 26.09 -17.77 -15.24
CA ALA A 23 26.09 -16.83 -16.36
C ALA A 23 25.50 -17.53 -17.60
N VAL A 24 24.59 -16.85 -18.28
CA VAL A 24 24.01 -17.29 -19.55
C VAL A 24 25.06 -17.05 -20.65
N PRO A 25 25.36 -18.03 -21.53
CA PRO A 25 26.33 -17.85 -22.60
C PRO A 25 25.80 -16.88 -23.66
N GLY A 26 26.71 -16.03 -24.17
CA GLY A 26 26.43 -14.98 -25.13
C GLY A 26 25.77 -15.49 -26.40
N GLY A 27 24.52 -15.07 -26.61
CA GLY A 27 23.86 -15.01 -27.91
C GLY A 27 24.05 -13.61 -28.49
N GLU A 28 24.22 -13.57 -29.81
CA GLU A 28 24.67 -12.44 -30.61
C GLU A 28 23.92 -11.12 -30.36
N VAL A 29 24.69 -10.03 -30.33
CA VAL A 29 24.20 -8.66 -30.42
C VAL A 29 23.43 -8.50 -31.73
N ALA A 30 22.11 -8.47 -31.66
CA ALA A 30 21.27 -7.96 -32.73
C ALA A 30 21.41 -6.43 -32.73
N GLU A 31 21.91 -5.89 -33.83
CA GLU A 31 21.94 -4.46 -34.15
C GLU A 31 20.59 -3.79 -33.90
N GLU A 32 20.62 -2.62 -33.24
CA GLU A 32 19.46 -1.74 -33.13
C GLU A 32 18.92 -1.40 -34.53
N PRO A 33 17.63 -1.62 -34.83
CA PRO A 33 17.05 -1.08 -36.04
C PRO A 33 16.95 0.44 -35.91
N SER A 34 17.76 1.13 -36.72
CA SER A 34 17.70 2.56 -36.95
C SER A 34 16.25 3.03 -37.14
N SER A 35 15.85 4.04 -36.38
CA SER A 35 14.51 4.63 -36.41
C SER A 35 14.12 5.06 -37.83
N PRO A 36 12.96 4.64 -38.37
CA PRO A 36 12.45 5.21 -39.60
C PRO A 36 11.86 6.59 -39.32
N SER A 37 12.54 7.60 -39.85
CA SER A 37 11.90 8.87 -40.21
C SER A 37 10.85 8.59 -41.28
N SER A 38 9.56 8.75 -40.96
CA SER A 38 8.60 9.35 -41.89
C SER A 38 7.26 9.66 -41.23
N THR A 39 6.86 10.90 -41.47
CA THR A 39 5.55 11.52 -41.37
C THR A 39 4.35 10.60 -41.66
N ARG A 40 3.30 10.70 -40.84
CA ARG A 40 1.92 11.02 -41.25
C ARG A 40 0.98 11.13 -40.05
N ASP A 41 0.42 12.35 -39.93
CA ASP A 41 -0.96 12.65 -39.55
C ASP A 41 -1.45 12.16 -38.18
N ALA A 42 -0.93 12.81 -37.13
CA ALA A 42 -1.64 12.93 -35.87
C ALA A 42 -2.87 13.81 -36.11
N ALA A 43 -4.05 13.19 -36.14
CA ALA A 43 -5.30 13.89 -35.88
C ALA A 43 -5.15 14.61 -34.54
N SER A 44 -5.22 15.94 -34.62
CA SER A 44 -5.13 16.88 -33.52
C SER A 44 -6.31 16.68 -32.57
N GLU A 45 -6.14 15.85 -31.56
CA GLU A 45 -6.85 16.07 -30.31
C GLU A 45 -6.07 17.13 -29.54
N ASP A 46 -6.60 18.34 -29.65
CA ASP A 46 -6.21 19.56 -28.96
C ASP A 46 -6.20 19.34 -27.44
N ARG A 47 -5.15 18.69 -26.93
CA ARG A 47 -4.66 18.94 -25.58
C ARG A 47 -3.88 20.23 -25.66
N SER A 48 -4.61 21.33 -25.81
CA SER A 48 -4.14 22.63 -25.34
C SER A 48 -3.52 22.36 -23.98
N ALA A 49 -2.19 22.47 -23.93
CA ALA A 49 -1.47 22.53 -22.68
C ALA A 49 -2.13 23.68 -21.95
N SER A 50 -3.05 23.35 -21.05
CA SER A 50 -3.67 24.35 -20.21
C SER A 50 -2.50 25.07 -19.59
N ASP A 51 -2.42 26.38 -19.84
CA ASP A 51 -1.48 27.25 -19.16
C ASP A 51 -1.39 26.78 -17.71
N PRO A 52 -0.19 26.62 -17.13
CA PRO A 52 -0.09 26.21 -15.74
C PRO A 52 -1.02 27.16 -14.98
N VAL A 53 -2.11 26.63 -14.42
CA VAL A 53 -3.11 27.44 -13.73
C VAL A 53 -2.28 28.32 -12.83
N ALA A 54 -2.29 29.62 -13.11
CA ALA A 54 -1.53 30.57 -12.32
C ALA A 54 -2.09 30.42 -10.93
N VAL A 55 -1.40 29.64 -10.09
CA VAL A 55 -1.75 29.50 -8.70
C VAL A 55 -1.59 30.91 -8.19
N ASP A 56 -2.71 31.59 -7.96
CA ASP A 56 -2.74 32.89 -7.35
C ASP A 56 -2.07 32.72 -6.00
N ARG A 57 -0.76 33.02 -5.95
CA ARG A 57 0.04 33.02 -4.73
C ARG A 57 -0.33 34.29 -4.00
N GLN A 58 -1.59 34.38 -3.58
CA GLN A 58 -1.97 35.25 -2.48
C GLN A 58 -0.95 34.98 -1.38
N PRO A 59 -0.38 36.03 -0.76
CA PRO A 59 0.51 35.84 0.37
C PRO A 59 -0.23 34.93 1.36
N VAL A 60 0.38 33.78 1.68
CA VAL A 60 -0.19 32.82 2.61
C VAL A 60 -0.52 33.64 3.86
N ALA A 61 -1.80 33.72 4.21
CA ALA A 61 -2.25 34.50 5.35
C ALA A 61 -1.35 34.15 6.55
N ASP A 62 -0.97 35.16 7.33
CA ASP A 62 -0.12 34.96 8.51
C ASP A 62 -0.61 33.72 9.28
N PRO A 63 0.25 32.69 9.49
CA PRO A 63 -0.14 31.48 10.18
C PRO A 63 -0.81 31.76 11.53
N GLY A 64 -0.43 32.85 12.21
CA GLY A 64 -1.09 33.34 13.43
C GLY A 64 -2.56 33.70 13.19
N LEU A 65 -2.84 34.51 12.17
CA LEU A 65 -4.20 34.88 11.77
C LEU A 65 -5.04 33.67 11.34
N LEU A 66 -4.47 32.71 10.62
CA LEU A 66 -5.18 31.48 10.26
C LEU A 66 -5.54 30.66 11.50
N ARG A 67 -4.60 30.55 12.43
CA ARG A 67 -4.80 29.84 13.69
C ARG A 67 -5.91 30.45 14.53
N GLU A 68 -5.90 31.78 14.67
CA GLU A 68 -6.93 32.51 15.41
C GLU A 68 -8.30 32.42 14.71
N ARG A 69 -8.34 32.67 13.40
CA ARG A 69 -9.59 32.66 12.62
C ARG A 69 -10.32 31.32 12.65
N PHE A 70 -9.58 30.22 12.59
CA PHE A 70 -10.14 28.87 12.55
C PHE A 70 -10.04 28.13 13.88
N GLY A 71 -9.56 28.79 14.95
CA GLY A 71 -9.38 28.16 16.26
C GLY A 71 -8.48 26.92 16.21
N LEU A 72 -7.42 26.95 15.38
CA LEU A 72 -6.55 25.80 15.21
C LEU A 72 -5.64 25.64 16.43
N GLU A 73 -5.66 24.46 17.02
CA GLU A 73 -4.78 24.10 18.13
C GLU A 73 -3.69 23.13 17.66
N PRO A 74 -2.52 23.09 18.33
CA PRO A 74 -1.55 22.06 18.00
C PRO A 74 -2.11 20.71 18.44
N LEU A 75 -1.77 19.64 17.74
CA LEU A 75 -2.04 18.31 18.28
C LEU A 75 -1.30 18.14 19.61
N PRO A 76 -1.91 17.50 20.62
CA PRO A 76 -1.24 17.25 21.89
C PRO A 76 -0.06 16.29 21.68
N ALA A 77 0.88 16.29 22.64
CA ALA A 77 2.09 15.48 22.55
C ALA A 77 1.83 13.96 22.63
N SER A 78 0.65 13.54 23.10
CA SER A 78 0.26 12.15 23.26
C SER A 78 -1.21 11.95 22.90
N ILE A 79 -1.54 10.75 22.41
CA ILE A 79 -2.92 10.31 22.17
C ILE A 79 -3.52 9.69 23.44
N VAL A 80 -4.84 9.66 23.54
CA VAL A 80 -5.54 8.87 24.54
C VAL A 80 -5.72 7.44 24.03
N TYR A 81 -5.02 6.49 24.66
CA TYR A 81 -5.16 5.07 24.33
C TYR A 81 -6.46 4.50 24.92
N PRO A 82 -7.16 3.59 24.21
CA PRO A 82 -8.29 2.90 24.79
C PRO A 82 -7.84 2.00 25.97
N PRO A 83 -8.62 1.87 27.05
CA PRO A 83 -8.23 1.12 28.24
C PRO A 83 -7.86 -0.36 27.98
N TRP A 84 -8.44 -0.96 26.93
CA TRP A 84 -8.19 -2.36 26.54
C TRP A 84 -6.97 -2.54 25.62
N ASN A 85 -6.42 -1.46 25.05
CA ASN A 85 -5.19 -1.50 24.25
C ASN A 85 -4.15 -0.46 24.74
N PRO A 86 -3.55 -0.69 25.91
CA PRO A 86 -2.49 0.17 26.41
C PRO A 86 -1.23 0.09 25.53
N PRO A 87 -0.42 1.17 25.47
CA PRO A 87 0.78 1.25 24.63
C PRO A 87 1.96 0.47 25.21
N LEU A 88 1.88 -0.85 25.20
CA LEU A 88 2.99 -1.71 25.62
C LEU A 88 4.10 -1.68 24.55
N PRO A 89 5.38 -1.50 24.91
CA PRO A 89 6.49 -1.46 23.95
C PRO A 89 6.53 -2.66 23.00
N GLU A 90 6.22 -3.86 23.51
CA GLU A 90 6.20 -5.09 22.74
C GLU A 90 5.07 -5.11 21.70
N ARG A 91 3.90 -4.54 22.05
CA ARG A 91 2.77 -4.42 21.12
C ARG A 91 3.07 -3.42 20.01
N ILE A 92 3.69 -2.30 20.35
CA ILE A 92 4.12 -1.29 19.37
C ILE A 92 5.14 -1.89 18.40
N ALA A 93 6.13 -2.62 18.94
CA ALA A 93 7.14 -3.31 18.13
C ALA A 93 6.51 -4.34 17.19
N LEU A 94 5.60 -5.17 17.69
CA LEU A 94 4.88 -6.16 16.89
C LEU A 94 4.02 -5.48 15.80
N GLY A 95 3.27 -4.43 16.13
CA GLY A 95 2.46 -3.69 15.17
C GLY A 95 3.30 -3.09 14.04
N LYS A 96 4.49 -2.56 14.37
CA LYS A 96 5.44 -2.07 13.37
C LYS A 96 5.90 -3.17 12.43
N LEU A 97 6.19 -4.37 12.93
CA LEU A 97 6.57 -5.50 12.07
C LEU A 97 5.43 -5.91 11.14
N LEU A 98 4.22 -6.09 11.70
CA LEU A 98 3.03 -6.50 10.95
C LEU A 98 2.62 -5.46 9.89
N PHE A 99 2.87 -4.17 10.13
CA PHE A 99 2.54 -3.11 9.16
C PHE A 99 3.25 -3.30 7.81
N PHE A 100 4.44 -3.89 7.81
CA PHE A 100 5.25 -4.14 6.61
C PHE A 100 5.23 -5.61 6.17
N ASP A 101 4.53 -6.48 6.89
CA ASP A 101 4.50 -7.91 6.60
C ASP A 101 3.23 -8.28 5.82
N PRO A 102 3.34 -8.87 4.61
CA PRO A 102 2.19 -9.27 3.83
C PRO A 102 1.51 -10.54 4.36
N ILE A 103 2.02 -11.17 5.43
CA ILE A 103 1.47 -12.42 5.99
C ILE A 103 -0.02 -12.36 6.33
N LEU A 104 -0.55 -11.14 6.57
CA LEU A 104 -1.96 -10.91 6.89
C LEU A 104 -2.86 -10.77 5.66
N SER A 105 -2.33 -10.66 4.43
CA SER A 105 -3.16 -10.68 3.22
C SER A 105 -3.43 -12.12 2.77
N GLY A 106 -4.59 -12.35 2.14
CA GLY A 106 -4.98 -13.69 1.68
C GLY A 106 -3.94 -14.30 0.72
N GLU A 107 -3.47 -13.50 -0.24
CA GLU A 107 -2.48 -13.88 -1.26
C GLU A 107 -1.03 -13.76 -0.77
N ARG A 108 -0.81 -13.19 0.44
CA ARG A 108 0.51 -12.90 1.04
C ARG A 108 1.43 -12.01 0.20
N ASP A 109 0.84 -11.06 -0.51
CA ASP A 109 1.49 -10.17 -1.47
C ASP A 109 1.36 -8.67 -1.12
N VAL A 110 0.56 -8.33 -0.12
CA VAL A 110 0.22 -6.94 0.25
C VAL A 110 0.28 -6.78 1.75
N ALA A 111 1.01 -5.78 2.22
CA ALA A 111 1.03 -5.34 3.61
C ALA A 111 0.28 -4.01 3.75
N CYS A 112 0.07 -3.53 4.99
CA CYS A 112 -0.47 -2.19 5.22
C CYS A 112 0.40 -1.12 4.53
N ALA A 113 1.73 -1.28 4.61
CA ALA A 113 2.70 -0.40 3.98
C ALA A 113 2.62 -0.36 2.44
N THR A 114 2.02 -1.36 1.78
CA THR A 114 1.90 -1.34 0.31
C THR A 114 0.97 -0.22 -0.17
N CYS A 115 -0.08 0.09 0.61
CA CYS A 115 -1.00 1.19 0.33
C CYS A 115 -0.77 2.41 1.25
N HIS A 116 0.09 2.29 2.26
CA HIS A 116 0.40 3.37 3.22
C HIS A 116 1.91 3.51 3.40
N HIS A 117 2.63 3.68 2.29
CA HIS A 117 4.09 3.66 2.31
C HIS A 117 4.67 5.02 2.75
N PRO A 118 5.75 5.06 3.55
CA PRO A 118 6.39 6.33 3.95
C PRO A 118 6.81 7.20 2.77
N ASP A 119 7.30 6.61 1.68
CA ASP A 119 7.71 7.34 0.46
C ASP A 119 6.55 8.06 -0.24
N LEU A 120 5.31 7.66 0.07
CA LEU A 120 4.07 8.24 -0.45
C LEU A 120 3.28 8.95 0.66
N ALA A 121 4.00 9.51 1.64
CA ALA A 121 3.42 10.22 2.79
C ALA A 121 2.41 9.37 3.59
N TRP A 122 2.68 8.07 3.69
CA TRP A 122 1.83 7.07 4.32
C TRP A 122 0.44 6.90 3.69
N ALA A 123 0.30 7.28 2.42
CA ALA A 123 -0.87 7.05 1.57
C ALA A 123 -0.48 6.18 0.36
N ASP A 124 -1.45 5.87 -0.51
CA ASP A 124 -1.23 4.98 -1.65
C ASP A 124 -0.64 5.71 -2.86
N GLY A 125 -0.80 7.03 -2.95
CA GLY A 125 -0.35 7.82 -4.10
C GLY A 125 -1.21 7.65 -5.36
N ARG A 126 -2.25 6.81 -5.32
CA ARG A 126 -3.31 6.74 -6.34
C ARG A 126 -4.63 7.30 -5.83
N GLN A 127 -5.53 7.59 -6.76
CA GLN A 127 -6.93 7.85 -6.44
C GLN A 127 -7.62 6.60 -5.89
N LEU A 128 -7.39 5.45 -6.54
CA LEU A 128 -7.95 4.15 -6.17
C LEU A 128 -6.82 3.10 -6.10
N PRO A 129 -6.55 2.52 -4.92
CA PRO A 129 -5.59 1.44 -4.72
C PRO A 129 -5.94 0.19 -5.51
N VAL A 130 -4.94 -0.66 -5.75
CA VAL A 130 -5.15 -1.95 -6.41
C VAL A 130 -5.71 -3.02 -5.44
N GLY A 131 -5.42 -2.92 -4.14
CA GLY A 131 -5.79 -3.96 -3.16
C GLY A 131 -4.88 -5.19 -3.21
N ALA A 132 -5.29 -6.28 -2.54
CA ALA A 132 -4.57 -7.56 -2.51
C ALA A 132 -4.73 -8.34 -3.83
N GLY A 133 -3.70 -9.10 -4.23
CA GLY A 133 -3.63 -9.84 -5.50
C GLY A 133 -3.34 -8.98 -6.74
N GLY A 134 -2.99 -7.71 -6.51
CA GLY A 134 -2.59 -6.78 -7.56
C GLY A 134 -1.23 -7.13 -8.15
N GLY A 135 -1.10 -7.03 -9.48
CA GLY A 135 0.19 -7.11 -10.15
C GLY A 135 1.08 -5.92 -9.85
N HIS A 136 2.35 -6.04 -10.21
CA HIS A 136 3.36 -5.01 -10.05
C HIS A 136 4.44 -5.19 -11.11
N TYR A 137 4.98 -4.08 -11.62
CA TYR A 137 6.06 -4.13 -12.62
C TYR A 137 7.37 -4.68 -12.02
N HIS A 138 7.55 -4.57 -10.70
CA HIS A 138 8.69 -5.09 -9.95
C HIS A 138 8.29 -5.40 -8.50
N PRO A 139 9.03 -6.24 -7.75
CA PRO A 139 8.63 -6.73 -6.42
C PRO A 139 8.45 -5.66 -5.32
N PHE A 140 8.81 -4.40 -5.61
CA PHE A 140 8.71 -3.28 -4.68
C PHE A 140 7.80 -2.16 -5.21
N ALA A 141 6.95 -2.44 -6.20
CA ALA A 141 6.12 -1.42 -6.80
C ALA A 141 5.12 -0.84 -5.80
N LEU A 142 5.03 0.48 -5.77
CA LEU A 142 4.14 1.22 -4.88
C LEU A 142 3.21 2.11 -5.72
N GLY A 143 2.02 2.38 -5.18
CA GLY A 143 1.08 3.34 -5.76
C GLY A 143 0.89 3.21 -7.28
N PRO A 144 1.23 4.25 -8.08
CA PRO A 144 1.07 4.24 -9.53
C PRO A 144 1.76 3.08 -10.27
N GLU A 145 2.82 2.49 -9.70
CA GLU A 145 3.57 1.38 -10.29
C GLU A 145 2.87 0.02 -10.11
N ARG A 146 1.84 -0.04 -9.25
CA ARG A 146 1.02 -1.24 -9.10
C ARG A 146 -0.01 -1.32 -10.23
N VAL A 147 -0.41 -2.53 -10.61
CA VAL A 147 -1.40 -2.74 -11.67
C VAL A 147 -2.48 -3.71 -11.22
N ALA A 148 -3.72 -3.50 -11.67
CA ALA A 148 -4.80 -4.45 -11.46
C ALA A 148 -4.41 -5.82 -12.04
N GLY A 149 -4.63 -6.87 -11.27
CA GLY A 149 -4.19 -8.22 -11.58
C GLY A 149 -5.33 -9.22 -11.57
N VAL A 150 -4.96 -10.49 -11.56
CA VAL A 150 -5.85 -11.61 -11.28
C VAL A 150 -5.43 -12.22 -9.95
N SER A 151 -6.40 -12.55 -9.11
CA SER A 151 -6.12 -13.22 -7.83
C SER A 151 -5.51 -14.60 -8.11
N ALA A 152 -4.36 -14.90 -7.50
CA ALA A 152 -3.73 -16.20 -7.65
C ALA A 152 -4.50 -17.32 -6.93
N LEU A 153 -5.32 -16.98 -5.92
CA LEU A 153 -6.21 -17.92 -5.23
C LEU A 153 -7.50 -18.21 -6.02
N SER A 154 -8.16 -17.18 -6.54
CA SER A 154 -9.50 -17.31 -7.15
C SER A 154 -9.51 -17.32 -8.67
N GLY A 155 -8.42 -16.91 -9.31
CA GLY A 155 -8.33 -16.71 -10.75
C GLY A 155 -9.20 -15.58 -11.30
N GLN A 156 -9.90 -14.84 -10.42
CA GLN A 156 -10.80 -13.76 -10.83
C GLN A 156 -10.02 -12.45 -11.05
N PRO A 157 -10.44 -11.60 -12.00
CA PRO A 157 -9.92 -10.25 -12.12
C PRO A 157 -10.14 -9.46 -10.83
N LEU A 158 -9.09 -8.80 -10.36
CA LEU A 158 -9.15 -7.92 -9.21
C LEU A 158 -9.34 -6.49 -9.69
N GLY A 159 -10.47 -5.90 -9.30
CA GLY A 159 -10.74 -4.49 -9.53
C GLY A 159 -9.94 -3.59 -8.60
N LEU A 160 -9.93 -2.30 -8.90
CA LEU A 160 -9.42 -1.30 -7.97
C LEU A 160 -10.33 -1.26 -6.73
N THR A 161 -9.71 -1.03 -5.57
CA THR A 161 -10.44 -0.79 -4.34
C THR A 161 -11.29 0.47 -4.53
N PRO A 162 -12.61 0.44 -4.25
CA PRO A 162 -13.54 1.50 -4.65
C PRO A 162 -13.44 2.79 -3.80
N ARG A 163 -12.34 2.96 -3.09
CA ARG A 163 -12.08 4.07 -2.16
C ARG A 163 -10.59 4.37 -2.13
N ASN A 164 -10.26 5.63 -1.87
CA ASN A 164 -8.89 6.06 -1.65
C ASN A 164 -8.31 5.41 -0.37
N ALA A 165 -6.99 5.21 -0.34
CA ALA A 165 -6.24 4.91 0.89
C ALA A 165 -5.54 6.19 1.38
N PRO A 166 -6.10 6.89 2.39
CA PRO A 166 -5.59 8.16 2.87
C PRO A 166 -4.27 7.99 3.64
N THR A 167 -3.64 9.08 4.05
CA THR A 167 -2.49 8.99 4.97
C THR A 167 -2.91 8.39 6.31
N VAL A 168 -2.07 7.52 6.90
CA VAL A 168 -2.27 7.07 8.29
C VAL A 168 -1.68 8.02 9.33
N LEU A 169 -0.99 9.08 8.90
CA LEU A 169 -0.45 10.06 9.83
C LEU A 169 -1.57 10.76 10.60
N ASN A 170 -1.37 10.93 11.90
CA ASN A 170 -2.30 11.57 12.83
C ASN A 170 -3.67 10.88 12.96
N THR A 171 -3.84 9.68 12.42
CA THR A 171 -5.12 8.95 12.46
C THR A 171 -5.63 8.68 13.87
N ALA A 172 -4.73 8.54 14.83
CA ALA A 172 -5.05 8.39 16.23
C ALA A 172 -5.66 9.65 16.89
N PHE A 173 -5.59 10.81 16.23
CA PHE A 173 -6.24 12.05 16.66
C PHE A 173 -7.52 12.35 15.89
N ASN A 174 -7.96 11.45 15.01
CA ASN A 174 -9.28 11.59 14.42
C ASN A 174 -10.28 11.67 15.57
N GLY A 175 -11.27 12.57 15.46
CA GLY A 175 -12.24 12.80 16.52
C GLY A 175 -11.71 13.41 17.83
N TYR A 176 -10.46 13.89 17.90
CA TYR A 176 -9.94 14.59 19.09
C TYR A 176 -10.82 15.78 19.51
N PHE A 177 -11.34 16.53 18.53
CA PHE A 177 -12.26 17.66 18.76
C PHE A 177 -13.75 17.26 18.65
N SER A 178 -14.05 15.96 18.63
CA SER A 178 -15.43 15.45 18.57
C SER A 178 -16.01 15.30 19.97
N PRO A 179 -17.34 15.45 20.16
CA PRO A 179 -17.99 15.07 21.41
C PRO A 179 -17.95 13.55 21.69
N ARG A 180 -17.48 12.73 20.72
CA ARG A 180 -17.26 11.29 20.93
C ARG A 180 -15.88 11.04 21.52
N PRO A 181 -15.71 9.98 22.35
CA PRO A 181 -14.40 9.55 22.79
C PRO A 181 -13.42 9.36 21.62
N GLU A 182 -12.17 9.80 21.77
CA GLU A 182 -11.15 9.79 20.71
C GLU A 182 -10.92 8.40 20.11
N HIS A 183 -11.07 7.35 20.91
CA HIS A 183 -10.94 5.95 20.49
C HIS A 183 -12.17 5.42 19.70
N LEU A 184 -13.24 6.22 19.53
CA LEU A 184 -14.44 5.91 18.74
C LEU A 184 -14.58 6.82 17.52
N SER A 185 -13.45 7.38 17.09
CA SER A 185 -13.40 8.34 16.01
C SER A 185 -13.51 7.69 14.63
N LEU A 186 -14.27 8.37 13.76
CA LEU A 186 -14.52 7.93 12.40
C LEU A 186 -13.30 8.26 11.52
N GLN A 187 -12.78 7.28 10.81
CA GLN A 187 -11.72 7.47 9.79
C GLN A 187 -12.23 7.41 8.37
N PHE A 188 -13.29 6.62 8.14
CA PHE A 188 -13.93 6.51 6.85
C PHE A 188 -15.21 7.35 6.83
N TRP A 189 -15.42 8.04 5.72
CA TRP A 189 -16.57 8.91 5.49
C TRP A 189 -17.93 8.20 5.57
N ASP A 190 -17.94 6.88 5.52
CA ASP A 190 -19.15 6.07 5.63
C ASP A 190 -19.38 5.47 7.03
N GLY A 191 -18.52 5.80 8.00
CA GLY A 191 -18.71 5.45 9.40
C GLY A 191 -18.83 3.95 9.70
N ARG A 192 -18.44 3.07 8.78
CA ARG A 192 -18.67 1.61 8.88
C ARG A 192 -17.94 0.93 10.04
N VAL A 193 -17.04 1.66 10.70
CA VAL A 193 -16.29 1.22 11.86
C VAL A 193 -16.42 2.26 12.95
N GLU A 194 -16.97 1.86 14.09
CA GLU A 194 -17.25 2.75 15.21
C GLU A 194 -16.30 2.51 16.41
N ASN A 195 -15.61 1.35 16.46
CA ASN A 195 -14.79 0.95 17.61
C ASN A 195 -13.27 1.16 17.43
N GLY A 196 -12.88 2.29 16.83
CA GLY A 196 -11.48 2.71 16.79
C GLY A 196 -10.60 2.01 15.75
N LEU A 197 -9.28 2.17 15.90
CA LEU A 197 -8.26 1.75 14.93
C LEU A 197 -8.13 0.23 14.81
N GLU A 198 -8.34 -0.51 15.89
CA GLU A 198 -8.21 -1.96 15.91
C GLU A 198 -9.24 -2.63 15.00
N GLU A 199 -10.51 -2.20 15.08
CA GLU A 199 -11.55 -2.73 14.19
C GLU A 199 -11.30 -2.28 12.74
N GLN A 200 -10.78 -1.08 12.51
CA GLN A 200 -10.45 -0.61 11.17
C GLN A 200 -9.35 -1.44 10.52
N GLY A 201 -8.35 -1.87 11.29
CA GLY A 201 -7.30 -2.78 10.83
C GLY A 201 -7.81 -4.15 10.37
N THR A 202 -9.03 -4.55 10.76
CA THR A 202 -9.67 -5.79 10.30
C THR A 202 -10.44 -5.64 8.98
N LYS A 203 -10.65 -4.40 8.51
CA LYS A 203 -11.47 -4.08 7.33
C LYS A 203 -10.72 -3.14 6.34
N PRO A 204 -9.48 -3.48 5.94
CA PRO A 204 -8.66 -2.65 5.04
C PRO A 204 -9.34 -2.38 3.68
#